data_AF-A0A424K0I2-F1
#
_entry.id   AF-A0A424K0I2-F1
#
_cell.length_a   1.000
_cell.length_b   1.000
_cell.length_c   1.000
_cell.angle_alpha   90.00
_cell.angle_beta   90.00
_cell.angle_gamma   90.00
#
_symmetry.space_group_name_H-M   'P 1'
#
loop_
_entity.id
_entity.type
_entity.pdbx_description
1 polymer ?
#
loop_
_entity_poly.entity_id
_entity_poly.type
_entity_poly.pdbx_seq_one_letter_code
_entity_poly.pdbx_strand_id
1 'polypeptide(L)'
;EFKKLLSNLKIEETVSGGSVANSIVGLSQLENDVGFIGKISDDKLGAKYEEGLKKEKVKYFYSKKKEAIPTGTCLILITPDSERTMCTFLGTAGKINENDIDINSVKNSELLFLEGYLWDEGEPKKAFEKAIQNSNKVAMSLSDLFCVERHKLHFLDLVKNKLHITFANEQEIMSLIDAKKFEDVIEFSKKINKLIVITRGEKGALAIKNNEIVECSAKRNLKIVDLTGAGDLFAGGFLHGYINGKTLKESLEKGTELSSKIIQTIGARLNL
;
A
#
# COMPACT_ATOMS: atom_id res chain seq x y z
N GLU A 1 14.64 7.49 20.88
CA GLU A 1 13.31 8.09 21.14
C GLU A 1 12.16 7.08 21.02
N PHE A 2 12.01 6.35 19.91
CA PHE A 2 10.93 5.36 19.74
C PHE A 2 10.77 4.36 20.91
N LYS A 3 11.87 3.78 21.43
CA LYS A 3 11.84 2.91 22.62
C LYS A 3 11.31 3.61 23.89
N LYS A 4 11.61 4.91 24.06
CA LYS A 4 11.15 5.73 25.20
C LYS A 4 9.65 6.03 25.08
N LEU A 5 9.15 6.20 23.85
CA LEU A 5 7.72 6.35 23.60
C LEU A 5 6.98 5.07 24.00
N LEU A 6 7.46 3.91 23.54
CA LEU A 6 6.86 2.62 23.88
C LEU A 6 6.86 2.30 25.38
N SER A 7 7.89 2.69 26.13
CA SER A 7 7.96 2.41 27.57
C SER A 7 6.91 3.17 28.40
N ASN A 8 6.31 4.22 27.85
CA ASN A 8 5.32 5.05 28.53
C ASN A 8 3.87 4.71 28.14
N LEU A 9 3.67 3.69 27.31
CA LEU A 9 2.37 3.30 26.77
C LEU A 9 2.04 1.85 27.11
N LYS A 10 0.76 1.57 27.33
CA LYS A 10 0.25 0.20 27.38
C LYS A 10 -0.07 -0.22 25.94
N ILE A 11 0.60 -1.27 25.47
CA ILE A 11 0.30 -1.85 24.15
C ILE A 11 -0.89 -2.78 24.30
N GLU A 12 -2.01 -2.42 23.68
CA GLU A 12 -3.23 -3.23 23.68
C GLU A 12 -3.09 -4.44 22.74
N GLU A 13 -2.53 -4.23 21.54
CA GLU A 13 -2.38 -5.28 20.54
C GLU A 13 -1.08 -5.11 19.73
N THR A 14 -0.56 -6.19 19.17
CA THR A 14 0.55 -6.16 18.21
C THR A 14 0.23 -7.09 17.05
N VAL A 15 -0.01 -6.51 15.88
CA VAL A 15 -0.35 -7.20 14.64
C VAL A 15 0.69 -6.93 13.56
N SER A 16 0.73 -7.78 12.53
CA SER A 16 1.56 -7.53 11.35
C SER A 16 0.91 -6.45 10.48
N GLY A 17 1.74 -5.52 9.96
CA GLY A 17 1.30 -4.42 9.10
C GLY A 17 2.15 -4.26 7.84
N GLY A 18 2.34 -3.01 7.41
CA GLY A 18 3.03 -2.63 6.17
C GLY A 18 2.05 -2.48 5.01
N SER A 19 2.02 -1.32 4.35
CA SER A 19 0.94 -0.93 3.44
C SER A 19 0.77 -1.91 2.28
N VAL A 20 1.85 -2.18 1.54
CA VAL A 20 1.81 -3.18 0.46
C VAL A 20 1.54 -4.57 1.01
N ALA A 21 2.14 -4.96 2.14
CA ALA A 21 1.95 -6.28 2.72
C ALA A 21 0.48 -6.54 3.10
N ASN A 22 -0.22 -5.54 3.62
CA ASN A 22 -1.66 -5.62 3.92
C ASN A 22 -2.48 -5.83 2.65
N SER A 23 -2.14 -5.10 1.58
CA SER A 23 -2.78 -5.25 0.27
C SER A 23 -2.56 -6.64 -0.32
N ILE A 24 -1.33 -7.17 -0.21
CA ILE A 24 -0.95 -8.51 -0.66
C ILE A 24 -1.67 -9.61 0.14
N VAL A 25 -1.80 -9.46 1.46
CA VAL A 25 -2.63 -10.37 2.27
C VAL A 25 -4.09 -10.33 1.82
N GLY A 26 -4.65 -9.13 1.59
CA GLY A 26 -6.02 -8.99 1.08
C GLY A 26 -6.23 -9.68 -0.27
N LEU A 27 -5.25 -9.64 -1.17
CA LEU A 27 -5.25 -10.39 -2.43
C LEU A 27 -5.19 -11.91 -2.19
N SER A 28 -4.32 -12.37 -1.29
CA SER A 28 -4.20 -13.80 -0.95
C SER A 28 -5.49 -14.36 -0.37
N GLN A 29 -6.16 -13.57 0.46
CA GLN A 29 -7.48 -13.87 1.05
C GLN A 29 -8.60 -13.96 0.01
N LEU A 30 -8.40 -13.36 -1.17
CA LEU A 30 -9.25 -13.51 -2.35
C LEU A 30 -8.72 -14.56 -3.34
N GLU A 31 -7.86 -15.47 -2.85
CA GLU A 31 -7.32 -16.63 -3.56
C GLU A 31 -6.36 -16.32 -4.73
N ASN A 32 -5.81 -15.10 -4.80
CA ASN A 32 -4.77 -14.80 -5.77
C ASN A 32 -3.41 -15.41 -5.38
N ASP A 33 -2.64 -15.89 -6.37
CA ASP A 33 -1.25 -16.28 -6.16
C ASP A 33 -0.38 -15.02 -6.02
N VAL A 34 0.11 -14.79 -4.81
CA VAL A 34 0.83 -13.57 -4.46
C VAL A 34 2.14 -13.87 -3.76
N GLY A 35 3.04 -12.90 -3.85
CA GLY A 35 4.21 -12.87 -3.00
C GLY A 35 4.60 -11.47 -2.57
N PHE A 36 5.52 -11.43 -1.62
CA PHE A 36 5.94 -10.22 -0.96
C PHE A 36 7.47 -10.17 -0.85
N ILE A 37 8.03 -9.03 -1.25
CA ILE A 37 9.43 -8.69 -1.02
C ILE A 37 9.43 -7.58 0.03
N GLY A 38 10.05 -7.85 1.18
CA GLY A 38 10.19 -6.89 2.26
C GLY A 38 11.21 -7.40 3.26
N LYS A 39 11.91 -6.50 3.94
CA LYS A 39 13.07 -6.85 4.76
C LYS A 39 12.72 -6.89 6.25
N ILE A 40 13.05 -8.01 6.89
CA ILE A 40 12.91 -8.23 8.34
C ILE A 40 14.24 -8.68 8.94
N SER A 41 14.38 -8.60 10.26
CA SER A 41 15.52 -9.17 10.98
C SER A 41 15.14 -10.52 11.57
N ASP A 42 16.13 -11.40 11.77
CA ASP A 42 15.98 -12.59 12.61
C ASP A 42 15.86 -12.20 14.09
N ASP A 43 14.66 -11.73 14.44
CA ASP A 43 14.21 -11.39 15.77
C ASP A 43 12.75 -11.83 15.99
N LYS A 44 12.24 -11.64 17.22
CA LYS A 44 10.90 -12.08 17.60
C LYS A 44 9.80 -11.48 16.71
N LEU A 45 9.95 -10.24 16.26
CA LEU A 45 8.94 -9.57 15.44
C LEU A 45 9.03 -10.03 13.99
N GLY A 46 10.24 -10.17 13.45
CA GLY A 46 10.46 -10.71 12.11
C GLY A 46 9.95 -12.15 11.99
N ALA A 47 10.23 -13.00 12.98
CA ALA A 47 9.69 -14.36 13.02
C ALA A 47 8.16 -14.40 12.96
N LYS A 48 7.48 -13.59 13.79
CA LYS A 48 6.02 -13.46 13.77
C LYS A 48 5.49 -12.92 12.44
N TYR A 49 6.20 -11.96 11.84
CA TYR A 49 5.80 -11.34 10.58
C TYR A 49 5.85 -12.36 9.42
N GLU A 50 6.94 -13.12 9.33
CA GLU A 50 7.11 -14.19 8.34
C GLU A 50 6.08 -15.31 8.53
N GLU A 51 5.84 -15.75 9.77
CA GLU A 51 4.82 -16.74 10.10
C GLU A 51 3.42 -16.26 9.69
N GLY A 52 3.10 -14.99 9.95
CA GLY A 52 1.84 -14.38 9.54
C GLY A 52 1.65 -14.38 8.03
N LEU A 53 2.66 -14.03 7.25
CA LEU A 53 2.59 -14.11 5.79
C LEU A 53 2.38 -15.55 5.29
N LYS A 54 3.09 -16.51 5.88
CA LYS A 54 2.95 -17.94 5.55
C LYS A 54 1.54 -18.46 5.86
N LYS A 55 0.97 -18.08 7.00
CA LYS A 55 -0.41 -18.43 7.39
C LYS A 55 -1.42 -17.92 6.37
N GLU A 56 -1.22 -16.71 5.86
CA GLU A 56 -2.03 -16.10 4.80
C GLU A 56 -1.69 -16.63 3.40
N LYS A 57 -0.85 -17.67 3.27
CA LYS A 57 -0.42 -18.26 1.97
C LYS A 57 0.35 -17.31 1.05
N VAL A 58 0.96 -16.25 1.58
CA VAL A 58 1.80 -15.32 0.82
C VAL A 58 3.21 -15.87 0.65
N LYS A 59 3.70 -15.98 -0.59
CA LYS A 59 5.10 -16.35 -0.87
C LYS A 59 6.04 -15.23 -0.43
N TYR A 60 6.94 -15.52 0.50
CA TYR A 60 7.88 -14.52 1.00
C TYR A 60 9.25 -14.64 0.33
N PHE A 61 9.64 -13.61 -0.42
CA PHE A 61 10.84 -13.60 -1.27
C PHE A 61 12.03 -12.90 -0.60
N TYR A 62 12.12 -13.01 0.73
CA TYR A 62 13.27 -12.54 1.48
C TYR A 62 13.83 -13.65 2.36
N SER A 63 15.12 -13.92 2.23
CA SER A 63 15.81 -14.88 3.09
C SER A 63 16.17 -14.19 4.40
N LYS A 64 15.32 -14.38 5.42
CA LYS A 64 15.52 -13.81 6.75
C LYS A 64 16.91 -14.20 7.30
N LYS A 65 17.62 -13.18 7.80
CA LYS A 65 18.93 -13.32 8.46
C LYS A 65 19.03 -12.33 9.61
N LYS A 66 20.07 -12.46 10.43
CA LYS A 66 20.30 -11.51 11.51
C LYS A 66 20.80 -10.18 10.95
N GLU A 67 19.91 -9.19 10.89
CA GLU A 67 20.24 -7.83 10.45
C GLU A 67 20.84 -7.00 11.60
N ALA A 68 21.63 -5.99 11.26
CA ALA A 68 22.22 -5.07 12.24
C ALA A 68 21.17 -4.20 12.94
N ILE A 69 20.05 -3.91 12.26
CA ILE A 69 18.92 -3.15 12.77
C ILE A 69 17.74 -4.11 12.99
N PRO A 70 16.95 -3.98 14.07
CA PRO A 70 15.80 -4.85 14.29
C PRO A 70 14.71 -4.66 13.22
N THR A 71 13.77 -5.59 13.20
CA THR A 71 12.55 -5.51 12.38
C THR A 71 11.81 -4.18 12.65
N GLY A 72 11.31 -3.58 11.57
CA GLY A 72 10.56 -2.32 11.65
C GLY A 72 9.26 -2.47 12.44
N THR A 73 8.83 -1.37 13.05
CA THR A 73 7.62 -1.31 13.89
C THR A 73 6.93 0.02 13.70
N CYS A 74 5.60 -0.01 13.55
CA CYS A 74 4.78 1.19 13.57
C CYS A 74 3.94 1.20 14.84
N LEU A 75 4.06 2.26 15.64
CA LEU A 75 3.12 2.53 16.72
C LEU A 75 1.93 3.29 16.15
N ILE A 76 0.74 2.70 16.26
CA ILE A 76 -0.51 3.30 15.79
C ILE A 76 -1.30 3.78 17.01
N LEU A 77 -1.57 5.08 17.08
CA LEU A 77 -2.36 5.70 18.12
C LEU A 77 -3.75 6.00 17.54
N ILE A 78 -4.76 5.28 18.02
CA ILE A 78 -6.15 5.43 17.57
C ILE A 78 -6.89 6.33 18.57
N THR A 79 -7.49 7.40 18.08
CA THR A 79 -8.29 8.33 18.88
C THR A 79 -9.76 7.91 18.93
N PRO A 80 -10.59 8.42 19.87
CA PRO A 80 -11.99 8.01 20.01
C PRO A 80 -12.87 8.26 18.78
N ASP A 81 -12.46 9.15 17.88
CA ASP A 81 -13.08 9.43 16.57
C ASP A 81 -12.64 8.44 15.47
N SER A 82 -11.88 7.39 15.82
CA SER A 82 -11.34 6.35 14.93
C SER A 82 -10.26 6.82 13.95
N GLU A 83 -9.81 8.07 14.06
CA GLU A 83 -8.61 8.52 13.37
C GLU A 83 -7.37 7.83 13.94
N ARG A 84 -6.31 7.77 13.12
CA ARG A 84 -5.03 7.19 13.53
C ARG A 84 -3.86 8.10 13.28
N THR A 85 -2.94 8.13 14.23
CA THR A 85 -1.59 8.70 14.08
C THR A 85 -0.56 7.59 14.08
N MET A 86 0.29 7.56 13.07
CA MET A 86 1.32 6.54 12.90
C MET A 86 2.70 7.10 13.25
N CYS A 87 3.41 6.41 14.15
CA CYS A 87 4.80 6.68 14.50
C CYS A 87 5.63 5.48 14.03
N THR A 88 6.29 5.60 12.88
CA THR A 88 7.00 4.49 12.26
C THR A 88 8.49 4.52 12.55
N PHE A 89 9.00 3.43 13.13
CA PHE A 89 10.41 3.09 13.11
C PHE A 89 10.65 2.06 11.99
N LEU A 90 11.23 2.49 10.87
CA LEU A 90 11.43 1.63 9.70
C LEU A 90 12.31 0.40 9.97
N GLY A 91 13.21 0.47 10.94
CA GLY A 91 14.13 -0.62 11.25
C GLY A 91 14.91 -1.07 10.01
N THR A 92 15.09 -2.38 9.86
CA THR A 92 15.74 -2.97 8.68
C THR A 92 14.91 -2.89 7.40
N ALA A 93 13.58 -2.66 7.48
CA ALA A 93 12.76 -2.46 6.29
C ALA A 93 13.20 -1.24 5.47
N GLY A 94 13.64 -0.17 6.15
CA GLY A 94 14.24 1.02 5.53
C GLY A 94 15.66 0.80 4.98
N LYS A 95 16.19 -0.43 5.03
CA LYS A 95 17.50 -0.83 4.48
C LYS A 95 17.36 -1.88 3.38
N ILE A 96 16.17 -1.99 2.79
CA ILE A 96 15.99 -2.78 1.57
C ILE A 96 16.89 -2.20 0.47
N ASN A 97 17.53 -3.08 -0.27
CA ASN A 97 18.44 -2.68 -1.35
C ASN A 97 18.26 -3.59 -2.57
N GLU A 98 19.02 -3.30 -3.62
CA GLU A 98 18.93 -4.00 -4.90
C GLU A 98 19.21 -5.51 -4.83
N ASN A 99 19.97 -5.97 -3.84
CA ASN A 99 20.28 -7.40 -3.66
C ASN A 99 19.15 -8.15 -2.96
N ASP A 100 18.22 -7.43 -2.34
CA ASP A 100 17.03 -8.01 -1.72
C ASP A 100 15.88 -8.23 -2.74
N ILE A 101 16.06 -7.80 -4.00
CA ILE A 101 15.08 -7.96 -5.07
C ILE A 101 15.27 -9.29 -5.79
N ASP A 102 14.36 -10.23 -5.57
CA ASP A 102 14.29 -11.46 -6.35
C ASP A 102 13.75 -11.18 -7.76
N ILE A 103 14.66 -11.04 -8.72
CA ILE A 103 14.34 -10.65 -10.11
C ILE A 103 13.41 -11.68 -10.78
N ASN A 104 13.55 -12.96 -10.47
CA ASN A 104 12.75 -14.01 -11.09
C ASN A 104 11.28 -13.90 -10.68
N SER A 105 11.01 -13.66 -9.40
CA SER A 105 9.65 -13.43 -8.90
C SER A 105 9.01 -12.19 -9.52
N VAL A 106 9.77 -11.11 -9.70
CA VAL A 106 9.30 -9.86 -10.33
C VAL A 106 9.01 -10.06 -11.83
N LYS A 107 9.84 -10.81 -12.55
CA LYS A 107 9.62 -11.09 -13.99
C LYS A 107 8.46 -12.06 -14.22
N ASN A 108 8.27 -13.00 -13.31
CA ASN A 108 7.21 -14.00 -13.40
C ASN A 108 5.86 -13.51 -12.87
N SER A 109 5.81 -12.34 -12.24
CA SER A 109 4.54 -11.75 -11.80
C SER A 109 3.86 -10.97 -12.93
N GLU A 110 2.52 -11.01 -12.94
CA GLU A 110 1.73 -10.18 -13.85
C GLU A 110 1.87 -8.69 -13.52
N LEU A 111 1.96 -8.38 -12.22
CA LEU A 111 1.96 -7.03 -11.69
C LEU A 111 2.83 -6.94 -10.43
N LEU A 112 3.69 -5.92 -10.39
CA LEU A 112 4.43 -5.48 -9.22
C LEU A 112 3.65 -4.35 -8.54
N PHE A 113 3.43 -4.43 -7.22
CA PHE A 113 2.79 -3.38 -6.43
C PHE A 113 3.76 -2.79 -5.40
N LEU A 114 3.91 -1.45 -5.41
CA LEU A 114 4.86 -0.70 -4.58
C LEU A 114 4.14 0.31 -3.67
N GLU A 115 4.82 0.76 -2.62
CA GLU A 115 4.40 1.87 -1.74
C GLU A 115 5.28 3.10 -1.94
N GLY A 116 4.77 4.29 -1.65
CA GLY A 116 5.56 5.52 -1.61
C GLY A 116 6.53 5.59 -0.43
N TYR A 117 6.20 4.98 0.70
CA TYR A 117 6.90 5.18 1.99
C TYR A 117 8.41 4.94 1.99
N LEU A 118 8.92 4.08 1.10
CA LEU A 118 10.34 3.74 1.02
C LEU A 118 11.08 4.50 -0.10
N TRP A 119 10.49 5.55 -0.67
CA TRP A 119 11.09 6.33 -1.75
C TRP A 119 12.07 7.42 -1.28
N ASP A 120 12.72 7.22 -0.14
CA ASP A 120 13.84 8.07 0.28
C ASP A 120 15.09 7.80 -0.59
N GLU A 121 15.96 8.81 -0.72
CA GLU A 121 17.23 8.66 -1.46
C GLU A 121 18.11 7.55 -0.85
N GLY A 122 18.80 6.80 -1.71
CA GLY A 122 19.75 5.76 -1.30
C GLY A 122 19.35 4.36 -1.77
N GLU A 123 19.59 3.37 -0.92
CA GLU A 123 19.43 1.95 -1.26
C GLU A 123 17.98 1.53 -1.57
N PRO A 124 16.95 1.99 -0.82
CA PRO A 124 15.56 1.60 -1.10
C PRO A 124 15.09 2.03 -2.48
N LYS A 125 15.40 3.28 -2.87
CA LYS A 125 15.10 3.79 -4.22
C LYS A 125 15.75 2.94 -5.32
N LYS A 126 17.02 2.55 -5.16
CA LYS A 126 17.70 1.65 -6.12
C LYS A 126 17.02 0.28 -6.21
N ALA A 127 16.55 -0.25 -5.08
CA ALA A 127 15.80 -1.50 -5.04
C ALA A 127 14.50 -1.38 -5.86
N PHE A 128 13.78 -0.28 -5.70
CA PHE A 128 12.53 -0.03 -6.42
C PHE A 128 12.76 0.20 -7.90
N GLU A 129 13.78 0.98 -8.27
CA GLU A 129 14.18 1.19 -9.67
C GLU A 129 14.53 -0.15 -10.34
N LYS A 130 15.28 -1.03 -9.66
CA LYS A 130 15.59 -2.38 -10.16
C LYS A 130 14.33 -3.24 -10.32
N ALA A 131 13.42 -3.21 -9.36
CA ALA A 131 12.16 -3.95 -9.44
C ALA A 131 11.29 -3.44 -10.61
N ILE A 132 11.12 -2.12 -10.75
CA ILE A 132 10.38 -1.47 -11.83
C ILE A 132 10.96 -1.87 -13.20
N GLN A 133 12.28 -1.78 -13.37
CA GLN A 133 12.96 -2.11 -14.63
C GLN A 133 12.79 -3.58 -15.06
N ASN A 134 12.55 -4.49 -14.11
CA ASN A 134 12.41 -5.92 -14.37
C ASN A 134 10.96 -6.41 -14.35
N SER A 135 9.99 -5.51 -14.15
CA SER A 135 8.57 -5.86 -14.03
C SER A 135 7.82 -5.71 -15.35
N ASN A 136 6.78 -6.52 -15.54
CA ASN A 136 5.90 -6.44 -16.70
C ASN A 136 4.92 -5.26 -16.60
N LYS A 137 4.33 -5.08 -15.42
CA LYS A 137 3.39 -4.02 -15.09
C LYS A 137 3.65 -3.53 -13.68
N VAL A 138 3.55 -2.23 -13.47
CA VAL A 138 3.80 -1.60 -12.16
C VAL A 138 2.57 -0.86 -11.70
N ALA A 139 2.15 -1.18 -10.48
CA ALA A 139 1.22 -0.40 -9.69
C ALA A 139 1.96 0.21 -8.49
N MET A 140 1.53 1.38 -8.04
CA MET A 140 2.07 1.99 -6.83
C MET A 140 1.00 2.77 -6.08
N SER A 141 1.00 2.66 -4.75
CA SER A 141 0.30 3.58 -3.86
C SER A 141 1.17 4.79 -3.57
N LEU A 142 0.59 6.00 -3.62
CA LEU A 142 1.26 7.23 -3.20
C LEU A 142 1.47 7.31 -1.68
N SER A 143 0.88 6.37 -0.93
CA SER A 143 1.03 6.13 0.50
C SER A 143 0.50 7.20 1.44
N ASP A 144 1.04 8.42 1.39
CA ASP A 144 0.71 9.50 2.31
C ASP A 144 1.01 10.86 1.69
N LEU A 145 0.25 11.88 2.09
CA LEU A 145 0.38 13.26 1.64
C LEU A 145 1.80 13.80 1.87
N PHE A 146 2.38 13.60 3.05
CA PHE A 146 3.73 14.09 3.35
C PHE A 146 4.81 13.36 2.53
N CYS A 147 4.57 12.09 2.19
CA CYS A 147 5.44 11.33 1.30
C CYS A 147 5.40 11.90 -0.13
N VAL A 148 4.20 12.18 -0.62
CA VAL A 148 3.99 12.85 -1.92
C VAL A 148 4.69 14.20 -1.96
N GLU A 149 4.50 15.06 -0.95
CA GLU A 149 5.11 16.39 -0.92
C GLU A 149 6.64 16.32 -0.89
N ARG A 150 7.20 15.40 -0.10
CA ARG A 150 8.65 15.20 0.02
C ARG A 150 9.30 14.73 -1.29
N HIS A 151 8.62 13.87 -2.06
CA HIS A 151 9.18 13.25 -3.26
C HIS A 151 8.46 13.64 -4.55
N LYS A 152 7.74 14.77 -4.53
CA LYS A 152 6.80 15.19 -5.57
C LYS A 152 7.33 15.07 -6.99
N LEU A 153 8.52 15.60 -7.26
CA LEU A 153 9.13 15.57 -8.60
C LEU A 153 9.37 14.13 -9.08
N HIS A 154 9.85 13.26 -8.19
CA HIS A 154 10.08 11.85 -8.51
C HIS A 154 8.77 11.09 -8.71
N PHE A 155 7.79 11.29 -7.82
CA PHE A 155 6.48 10.65 -7.96
C PHE A 155 5.77 11.08 -9.23
N LEU A 156 5.88 12.36 -9.60
CA LEU A 156 5.27 12.87 -10.82
C LEU A 156 5.91 12.23 -12.07
N ASP A 157 7.23 12.03 -12.07
CA ASP A 157 7.92 11.29 -13.13
C ASP A 157 7.47 9.82 -13.18
N LEU A 158 7.41 9.14 -12.02
CA LEU A 158 6.94 7.76 -11.95
C LEU A 158 5.52 7.62 -12.50
N VAL A 159 4.59 8.45 -12.05
CA VAL A 159 3.18 8.42 -12.47
C VAL A 159 3.03 8.66 -13.97
N LYS A 160 3.80 9.60 -14.54
CA LYS A 160 3.74 9.89 -15.98
C LYS A 160 4.38 8.78 -16.82
N ASN A 161 5.53 8.28 -16.37
CA ASN A 161 6.47 7.60 -17.27
C ASN A 161 6.72 6.13 -16.94
N LYS A 162 6.52 5.69 -15.70
CA LYS A 162 6.93 4.35 -15.22
C LYS A 162 5.75 3.50 -14.73
N LEU A 163 4.76 4.12 -14.10
CA LEU A 163 3.63 3.42 -13.51
C LEU A 163 2.55 3.14 -14.57
N HIS A 164 1.89 2.00 -14.41
CA HIS A 164 0.72 1.62 -15.18
C HIS A 164 -0.57 1.90 -14.40
N ILE A 165 -0.51 1.73 -13.08
CA ILE A 165 -1.60 1.97 -12.14
C ILE A 165 -1.08 2.81 -10.97
N THR A 166 -1.79 3.88 -10.64
CA THR A 166 -1.49 4.71 -9.47
C THR A 166 -2.68 4.68 -8.53
N PHE A 167 -2.45 4.31 -7.27
CA PHE A 167 -3.42 4.44 -6.19
C PHE A 167 -3.09 5.67 -5.37
N ALA A 168 -4.11 6.47 -5.08
CA ALA A 168 -3.98 7.65 -4.23
C ALA A 168 -5.31 7.92 -3.51
N ASN A 169 -5.27 8.69 -2.43
CA ASN A 169 -6.45 9.43 -1.99
C ASN A 169 -6.56 10.78 -2.71
N GLU A 170 -7.70 11.47 -2.56
CA GLU A 170 -7.95 12.79 -3.18
C GLU A 170 -6.85 13.82 -2.86
N GLN A 171 -6.41 13.91 -1.60
CA GLN A 171 -5.41 14.89 -1.17
C GLN A 171 -4.03 14.61 -1.77
N GLU A 172 -3.61 13.34 -1.77
CA GLU A 172 -2.34 12.89 -2.32
C GLU A 172 -2.22 13.22 -3.82
N ILE A 173 -3.23 12.87 -4.63
CA ILE A 173 -3.17 13.12 -6.07
C ILE A 173 -3.27 14.61 -6.40
N MET A 174 -4.10 15.37 -5.64
CA MET A 174 -4.19 16.82 -5.83
C MET A 174 -2.86 17.51 -5.48
N SER A 175 -2.22 17.11 -4.38
CA SER A 175 -0.90 17.63 -3.99
C SER A 175 0.17 17.27 -5.00
N LEU A 176 0.19 16.04 -5.53
CA LEU A 176 1.17 15.58 -6.52
C LEU A 176 1.21 16.47 -7.77
N ILE A 177 0.05 16.94 -8.23
CA ILE A 177 -0.08 17.67 -9.51
C ILE A 177 -0.34 19.16 -9.35
N ASP A 178 -0.32 19.69 -8.12
CA ASP A 178 -0.71 21.08 -7.81
C ASP A 178 -2.14 21.43 -8.28
N ALA A 179 -3.06 20.47 -8.17
CA ALA A 179 -4.45 20.67 -8.54
C ALA A 179 -5.13 21.68 -7.61
N LYS A 180 -5.89 22.60 -8.19
CA LYS A 180 -6.74 23.54 -7.44
C LYS A 180 -8.16 23.00 -7.26
N LYS A 181 -8.58 22.14 -8.18
CA LYS A 181 -9.90 21.50 -8.21
C LYS A 181 -9.79 20.07 -8.70
N PHE A 182 -10.80 19.26 -8.40
CA PHE A 182 -10.75 17.83 -8.71
C PHE A 182 -10.73 17.55 -10.23
N GLU A 183 -11.31 18.44 -11.03
CA GLU A 183 -11.31 18.35 -12.50
C GLU A 183 -9.89 18.35 -13.08
N ASP A 184 -8.95 19.04 -12.42
CA ASP A 184 -7.54 19.07 -12.85
C ASP A 184 -6.93 17.65 -12.79
N VAL A 185 -7.35 16.83 -11.81
CA VAL A 185 -6.93 15.43 -11.68
C VAL A 185 -7.48 14.58 -12.82
N ILE A 186 -8.72 14.84 -13.25
CA ILE A 186 -9.34 14.16 -14.39
C ILE A 186 -8.60 14.50 -15.69
N GLU A 187 -8.33 15.78 -15.93
CA GLU A 187 -7.58 16.24 -17.10
C GLU A 187 -6.16 15.67 -17.13
N PHE A 188 -5.47 15.69 -15.99
CA PHE A 188 -4.15 15.08 -15.83
C PHE A 188 -4.17 13.58 -16.15
N SER A 189 -5.12 12.84 -15.58
CA SER A 189 -5.26 11.38 -15.77
C SER A 189 -5.49 11.04 -17.25
N LYS A 190 -6.37 11.78 -17.93
CA LYS A 190 -6.63 11.65 -19.37
C LYS A 190 -5.38 11.90 -20.20
N LYS A 191 -4.59 12.92 -19.84
CA LYS A 191 -3.38 13.32 -20.58
C LYS A 191 -2.27 12.27 -20.48
N ILE A 192 -2.06 11.67 -19.31
CA ILE A 192 -0.98 10.67 -19.13
C ILE A 192 -1.37 9.29 -19.68
N ASN A 193 -2.67 9.04 -19.91
CA ASN A 193 -3.20 7.80 -20.45
C ASN A 193 -2.77 6.56 -19.65
N LYS A 194 -2.75 6.68 -18.32
CA LYS A 194 -2.51 5.61 -17.35
C LYS A 194 -3.78 5.38 -16.51
N LEU A 195 -3.83 4.30 -15.73
CA LEU A 195 -4.93 4.07 -14.80
C LEU A 195 -4.63 4.78 -13.47
N ILE A 196 -5.46 5.74 -13.08
CA ILE A 196 -5.41 6.34 -11.74
C ILE A 196 -6.66 5.91 -10.96
N VAL A 197 -6.45 5.36 -9.78
CA VAL A 197 -7.50 4.92 -8.86
C VAL A 197 -7.45 5.78 -7.61
N ILE A 198 -8.55 6.49 -7.34
CA ILE A 198 -8.61 7.55 -6.34
C ILE A 198 -9.66 7.19 -5.29
N THR A 199 -9.24 7.12 -4.03
CA THR A 199 -10.15 7.01 -2.88
C THR A 199 -10.51 8.39 -2.34
N ARG A 200 -11.75 8.56 -1.87
CA ARG A 200 -12.32 9.85 -1.48
C ARG A 200 -13.10 9.77 -0.17
N GLY A 201 -12.68 8.86 0.72
CA GLY A 201 -13.33 8.61 2.01
C GLY A 201 -14.82 8.27 1.83
N GLU A 202 -15.70 9.00 2.52
CA GLU A 202 -17.15 8.82 2.45
C GLU A 202 -17.76 9.06 1.05
N LYS A 203 -17.06 9.82 0.18
CA LYS A 203 -17.50 10.03 -1.21
C LYS A 203 -17.29 8.78 -2.09
N GLY A 204 -16.61 7.77 -1.58
CA GLY A 204 -16.31 6.52 -2.29
C GLY A 204 -14.97 6.57 -3.01
N ALA A 205 -14.94 6.04 -4.22
CA ALA A 205 -13.74 5.95 -5.04
C ALA A 205 -14.06 6.03 -6.52
N LEU A 206 -13.06 6.32 -7.34
CA LEU A 206 -13.19 6.31 -8.78
C LEU A 206 -11.89 5.86 -9.47
N ALA A 207 -12.05 5.33 -10.68
CA ALA A 207 -10.98 4.91 -11.55
C ALA A 207 -11.06 5.69 -12.86
N ILE A 208 -9.93 6.26 -13.30
CA ILE A 208 -9.81 7.01 -14.54
C ILE A 208 -8.81 6.30 -15.42
N LYS A 209 -9.23 5.92 -16.63
CA LYS A 209 -8.38 5.29 -17.64
C LYS A 209 -8.78 5.78 -19.01
N ASN A 210 -7.82 6.31 -19.77
CA ASN A 210 -8.09 6.97 -21.05
C ASN A 210 -9.15 8.08 -20.83
N ASN A 211 -10.28 8.03 -21.55
CA ASN A 211 -11.41 8.94 -21.38
C ASN A 211 -12.53 8.40 -20.47
N GLU A 212 -12.39 7.17 -19.96
CA GLU A 212 -13.38 6.53 -19.08
C GLU A 212 -13.17 6.96 -17.63
N ILE A 213 -14.27 7.31 -16.97
CA ILE A 213 -14.32 7.62 -15.54
C ILE A 213 -15.40 6.72 -14.93
N VAL A 214 -15.00 5.86 -14.00
CA VAL A 214 -15.91 4.94 -13.32
C VAL A 214 -15.90 5.25 -11.83
N GLU A 215 -17.08 5.41 -11.23
CA GLU A 215 -17.22 5.74 -9.82
C GLU A 215 -17.88 4.59 -9.02
N CYS A 216 -17.54 4.50 -7.74
CA CYS A 216 -18.18 3.60 -6.78
C CYS A 216 -18.37 4.33 -5.45
N SER A 217 -19.61 4.40 -4.97
CA SER A 217 -19.93 5.04 -3.68
C SER A 217 -19.42 4.19 -2.50
N ALA A 218 -19.00 4.86 -1.42
CA ALA A 218 -18.66 4.17 -0.18
C ALA A 218 -19.86 3.41 0.39
N LYS A 219 -19.59 2.32 1.14
CA LYS A 219 -20.62 1.65 1.93
C LYS A 219 -21.07 2.58 3.07
N ARG A 220 -22.37 2.58 3.35
CA ARG A 220 -23.00 3.41 4.39
C ARG A 220 -23.30 2.58 5.64
N ASN A 221 -23.62 3.28 6.74
CA ASN A 221 -24.04 2.68 8.02
C ASN A 221 -23.01 1.73 8.62
N LEU A 222 -21.72 2.07 8.49
CA LEU A 222 -20.62 1.32 9.06
C LEU A 222 -20.33 1.80 10.48
N LYS A 223 -19.96 0.88 11.36
CA LYS A 223 -19.39 1.23 12.67
C LYS A 223 -17.88 1.33 12.51
N ILE A 224 -17.39 2.54 12.24
CA ILE A 224 -15.96 2.79 12.10
C ILE A 224 -15.29 2.58 13.46
N VAL A 225 -14.21 1.81 13.49
CA VAL A 225 -13.42 1.46 14.68
C VAL A 225 -11.97 1.90 14.52
N ASP A 226 -11.38 1.67 13.36
CA ASP A 226 -9.97 1.97 13.06
C ASP A 226 -9.81 2.17 11.55
N LEU A 227 -9.33 3.33 11.11
CA LEU A 227 -9.10 3.60 9.68
C LEU A 227 -7.81 2.96 9.11
N THR A 228 -7.06 2.22 9.94
CA THR A 228 -5.82 1.55 9.52
C THR A 228 -6.10 0.50 8.44
N GLY A 229 -5.31 0.50 7.37
CA GLY A 229 -5.46 -0.46 6.28
C GLY A 229 -6.62 -0.19 5.31
N ALA A 230 -7.41 0.88 5.50
CA ALA A 230 -8.53 1.20 4.62
C ALA A 230 -8.13 1.30 3.14
N GLY A 231 -7.07 2.06 2.86
CA GLY A 231 -6.51 2.20 1.51
C GLY A 231 -5.79 0.94 1.02
N ASP A 232 -5.12 0.22 1.91
CA ASP A 232 -4.41 -1.02 1.58
C ASP A 232 -5.38 -2.12 1.09
N LEU A 233 -6.45 -2.37 1.86
CA LEU A 233 -7.45 -3.37 1.52
C LEU A 233 -8.30 -2.93 0.34
N PHE A 234 -8.49 -1.61 0.15
CA PHE A 234 -9.07 -1.08 -1.08
C PHE A 234 -8.19 -1.43 -2.29
N ALA A 235 -6.89 -1.18 -2.23
CA ALA A 235 -5.96 -1.49 -3.30
C ALA A 235 -5.90 -3.00 -3.57
N GLY A 236 -5.84 -3.83 -2.52
CA GLY A 236 -5.89 -5.29 -2.66
C GLY A 236 -7.17 -5.79 -3.35
N GLY A 237 -8.34 -5.30 -2.93
CA GLY A 237 -9.62 -5.67 -3.54
C GLY A 237 -9.77 -5.16 -4.98
N PHE A 238 -9.29 -3.95 -5.27
CA PHE A 238 -9.27 -3.43 -6.64
C PHE A 238 -8.36 -4.25 -7.54
N LEU A 239 -7.14 -4.53 -7.09
CA LEU A 239 -6.16 -5.31 -7.85
C LEU A 239 -6.67 -6.72 -8.12
N HIS A 240 -7.40 -7.34 -7.18
CA HIS A 240 -8.07 -8.63 -7.40
C HIS A 240 -8.99 -8.58 -8.62
N GLY A 241 -9.87 -7.58 -8.69
CA GLY A 241 -10.75 -7.42 -9.85
C GLY A 241 -9.96 -7.20 -11.13
N TYR A 242 -8.97 -6.32 -11.08
CA TYR A 242 -8.17 -5.93 -12.24
C TYR A 242 -7.40 -7.11 -12.86
N ILE A 243 -6.67 -7.89 -12.05
CA ILE A 243 -5.85 -9.02 -12.56
C ILE A 243 -6.71 -10.22 -12.97
N ASN A 244 -7.91 -10.37 -12.40
CA ASN A 244 -8.87 -11.40 -12.81
C ASN A 244 -9.78 -10.96 -13.97
N GLY A 245 -9.39 -9.92 -14.72
CA GLY A 245 -10.10 -9.48 -15.93
C GLY A 245 -11.49 -8.91 -15.70
N LYS A 246 -11.80 -8.45 -14.48
CA LYS A 246 -13.06 -7.78 -14.17
C LYS A 246 -13.07 -6.34 -14.70
N THR A 247 -14.27 -5.77 -14.81
CA THR A 247 -14.43 -4.37 -15.18
C THR A 247 -13.86 -3.44 -14.11
N LEU A 248 -13.59 -2.17 -14.47
CA LEU A 248 -13.18 -1.16 -13.49
C LEU A 248 -14.23 -0.99 -12.39
N LYS A 249 -15.52 -1.10 -12.74
CA LYS A 249 -16.62 -1.00 -11.78
C LYS A 249 -16.58 -2.12 -10.74
N GLU A 250 -16.50 -3.37 -11.19
CA GLU A 250 -16.39 -4.54 -10.30
C GLU A 250 -15.13 -4.49 -9.43
N SER A 251 -14.02 -3.99 -9.99
CA SER A 251 -12.77 -3.78 -9.25
C SER A 251 -12.93 -2.74 -8.13
N LEU A 252 -13.54 -1.58 -8.44
CA LEU A 252 -13.86 -0.56 -7.43
C LEU A 252 -14.80 -1.09 -6.35
N GLU A 253 -15.81 -1.87 -6.74
CA GLU A 253 -16.76 -2.47 -5.80
C GLU A 253 -16.07 -3.46 -4.85
N LYS A 254 -15.15 -4.31 -5.36
CA LYS A 254 -14.40 -5.24 -4.52
C LYS A 254 -13.44 -4.52 -3.58
N GLY A 255 -12.72 -3.50 -4.05
CA GLY A 255 -11.90 -2.64 -3.19
C GLY A 255 -12.73 -1.95 -2.10
N THR A 256 -13.88 -1.38 -2.48
CA THR A 256 -14.81 -0.75 -1.54
C THR A 256 -15.35 -1.75 -0.50
N GLU A 257 -15.64 -2.99 -0.91
CA GLU A 257 -16.06 -4.06 -0.02
C GLU A 257 -14.99 -4.37 1.04
N LEU A 258 -13.75 -4.67 0.64
CA LEU A 258 -12.69 -5.00 1.60
C LEU A 258 -12.35 -3.82 2.52
N SER A 259 -12.29 -2.61 1.97
CA SER A 259 -12.08 -1.38 2.75
C SER A 259 -13.18 -1.20 3.80
N SER A 260 -14.44 -1.42 3.43
CA SER A 260 -15.56 -1.31 4.37
C SER A 260 -15.53 -2.36 5.50
N LYS A 261 -14.92 -3.52 5.25
CA LYS A 261 -14.76 -4.56 6.27
C LYS A 261 -13.65 -4.21 7.25
N ILE A 262 -12.47 -3.80 6.76
CA ILE A 262 -11.31 -3.58 7.62
C ILE A 262 -11.52 -2.43 8.60
N ILE A 263 -12.21 -1.37 8.17
CA ILE A 263 -12.39 -0.18 9.03
C ILE A 263 -13.34 -0.40 10.23
N GLN A 264 -13.98 -1.57 10.30
CA GLN A 264 -14.89 -1.94 11.39
C GLN A 264 -14.22 -2.83 12.44
N THR A 265 -12.91 -3.07 12.32
CA THR A 265 -12.10 -3.90 13.21
C THR A 265 -10.79 -3.20 13.54
N ILE A 266 -10.18 -3.50 14.68
CA ILE A 266 -8.84 -3.01 15.01
C ILE A 266 -7.81 -3.75 14.14
N GLY A 267 -6.84 -3.01 13.59
CA GLY A 267 -5.73 -3.55 12.82
C GLY A 267 -5.87 -3.35 11.31
N ALA A 268 -4.93 -3.92 10.56
CA ALA A 268 -4.72 -3.60 9.15
C ALA A 268 -4.93 -4.78 8.18
N ARG A 269 -5.39 -5.93 8.69
CA ARG A 269 -5.65 -7.15 7.91
C ARG A 269 -6.96 -7.78 8.41
N LEU A 270 -7.74 -8.35 7.50
CA LEU A 270 -8.97 -9.06 7.88
C LEU A 270 -8.62 -10.40 8.51
N ASN A 271 -9.37 -10.79 9.54
CA ASN A 271 -9.34 -12.14 10.10
C ASN A 271 -10.47 -12.94 9.43
N LEU A 272 -10.14 -13.70 8.39
CA LEU A 272 -11.07 -14.59 7.69
C LEU A 272 -10.97 -16.04 8.19
#